data_AF-A0A4P5WFU4-F1
#
_entry.id   AF-A0A4P5WFU4-F1
#
_cell.length_a   1.000
_cell.length_b   1.000
_cell.length_c   1.000
_cell.angle_alpha   90.00
_cell.angle_beta   90.00
_cell.angle_gamma   90.00
#
_symmetry.space_group_name_H-M   'P 1'
#
loop_
_entity.id
_entity.type
_entity.pdbx_description
1 polymer ?
#
loop_
_entity_poly.entity_id
_entity_poly.type
_entity_poly.pdbx_seq_one_letter_code
_entity_poly.pdbx_strand_id
1 'polypeptide(L)'
;MPFYLFLHLTIMKTFHFKTFLACLSLIYIVLISGCSDDKKEKNKATPISHTLLDSKVTSNDKQKFEETFENQCVDRELKNSPNPDYDKARFSKACACIATFMMKDLTAIESEKFLIEHENAQSLTIKYENAAYHCLQQKTPHTPAHLFSKP
;
A
#
# COMPACT_ATOMS: atom_id res chain seq x y z
N MET A 1 4.36 58.58 -13.44
CA MET A 1 3.25 57.81 -12.86
C MET A 1 3.19 56.30 -13.23
N PRO A 2 4.28 55.58 -13.63
CA PRO A 2 4.24 54.10 -13.70
C PRO A 2 5.04 53.37 -12.61
N PHE A 3 5.94 54.06 -11.91
CA PHE A 3 6.83 53.43 -10.91
C PHE A 3 6.14 53.02 -9.60
N TYR A 4 5.11 53.75 -9.17
CA TYR A 4 4.38 53.44 -7.93
C TYR A 4 3.52 52.17 -8.05
N LEU A 5 2.98 51.87 -9.23
CA LEU A 5 2.16 50.68 -9.47
C LEU A 5 3.01 49.40 -9.42
N PHE A 6 4.22 49.44 -9.97
CA PHE A 6 5.16 48.32 -9.97
C PHE A 6 5.67 48.01 -8.56
N LEU A 7 5.97 49.04 -7.76
CA LEU A 7 6.42 48.87 -6.38
C LEU A 7 5.33 48.24 -5.50
N HIS A 8 4.08 48.71 -5.63
CA HIS A 8 2.94 48.20 -4.85
C HIS A 8 2.60 46.74 -5.18
N LEU A 9 2.66 46.35 -6.46
CA LEU A 9 2.37 44.97 -6.91
C LEU A 9 3.45 43.96 -6.45
N THR A 10 4.69 44.40 -6.31
CA THR A 10 5.82 43.57 -5.86
C THR A 10 5.83 43.41 -4.33
N ILE A 11 5.46 44.46 -3.59
CA ILE A 11 5.28 44.41 -2.13
C ILE A 11 4.11 43.49 -1.76
N MET A 12 2.99 43.54 -2.50
CA MET A 12 1.83 42.70 -2.21
C MET A 12 2.10 41.20 -2.47
N LYS A 13 2.87 40.86 -3.52
CA LYS A 13 3.30 39.48 -3.80
C LYS A 13 4.29 38.92 -2.78
N THR A 14 5.23 39.74 -2.32
CA THR A 14 6.22 39.33 -1.31
C THR A 14 5.60 39.19 0.09
N PHE A 15 4.60 40.03 0.41
CA PHE A 15 3.83 39.92 1.64
C PHE A 15 2.99 38.63 1.67
N HIS A 16 2.28 38.31 0.58
CA HIS A 16 1.47 37.09 0.46
C HIS A 16 2.30 35.81 0.48
N PHE A 17 3.51 35.83 -0.09
CA PHE A 17 4.43 34.68 -0.09
C PHE A 17 5.02 34.42 1.30
N LYS A 18 5.39 35.46 2.05
CA LYS A 18 5.89 35.33 3.43
C LYS A 18 4.80 34.93 4.42
N THR A 19 3.57 35.43 4.28
CA THR A 19 2.44 35.02 5.14
C THR A 19 2.00 33.59 4.86
N PHE A 20 2.09 33.12 3.61
CA PHE A 20 1.81 31.72 3.25
C PHE A 20 2.87 30.76 3.78
N LEU A 21 4.16 31.14 3.75
CA LEU A 21 5.25 30.34 4.31
C LEU A 21 5.23 30.27 5.85
N ALA A 22 4.79 31.34 6.52
CA ALA A 22 4.71 31.41 7.98
C ALA A 22 3.52 30.63 8.58
N CYS A 23 2.45 30.39 7.81
CA CYS A 23 1.30 29.60 8.29
C CYS A 23 1.52 28.08 8.22
N LEU A 24 2.44 27.61 7.37
CA LEU A 24 2.73 26.17 7.21
C LEU A 24 3.52 25.58 8.39
N SER A 25 4.28 26.38 9.14
CA SER A 25 5.05 25.88 10.29
C SER A 25 4.21 25.66 11.56
N LEU A 26 3.02 26.26 11.66
CA LEU A 26 2.11 26.10 12.80
C LEU A 26 1.20 24.87 12.73
N ILE A 27 1.12 24.20 11.58
CA ILE A 27 0.24 23.03 11.36
C ILE A 27 0.95 21.71 11.72
N TYR A 28 2.28 21.72 11.87
CA TYR A 28 3.05 20.49 12.14
C TYR A 28 2.93 19.95 13.58
N ILE A 29 2.34 20.71 14.51
CA ILE A 29 2.24 20.31 15.94
C ILE A 29 0.87 19.67 16.25
N VAL A 30 -0.11 19.69 15.33
CA VAL A 30 -1.46 19.15 15.58
C VAL A 30 -1.64 17.69 15.13
N LEU A 31 -0.65 17.08 14.47
CA LEU A 31 -0.77 15.69 13.98
C LEU A 31 -0.29 14.60 14.97
N ILE A 32 0.11 14.96 16.20
CA ILE A 32 0.52 13.98 17.24
C ILE A 32 -0.39 13.98 18.48
N SER A 33 -1.53 14.68 18.46
CA SER A 33 -2.51 14.63 19.55
C SER A 33 -3.92 14.37 19.00
N GLY A 34 -4.35 13.11 19.02
CA GLY A 34 -5.78 12.79 18.83
C GLY A 34 -6.13 11.51 18.09
N CYS A 35 -5.72 10.34 18.60
CA CYS A 35 -6.63 9.18 18.64
C CYS A 35 -6.59 8.58 20.05
N SER A 36 -6.94 9.42 21.02
CA SER A 36 -7.32 9.04 22.38
C SER A 36 -8.77 9.48 22.56
N ASP A 37 -9.68 8.85 21.81
CA ASP A 37 -11.11 8.90 22.12
C ASP A 37 -11.40 7.68 23.01
N ASP A 38 -11.49 7.91 24.31
CA ASP A 38 -12.06 6.99 25.30
C ASP A 38 -13.56 6.83 25.02
N LYS A 39 -13.89 6.07 23.97
CA LYS A 39 -15.21 5.49 23.80
C LYS A 39 -15.14 4.03 24.18
N LYS A 40 -15.71 3.74 25.35
CA LYS A 40 -16.16 2.41 25.77
C LYS A 40 -17.23 1.91 24.80
N GLU A 41 -16.84 1.50 23.61
CA GLU A 41 -17.59 0.51 22.86
C GLU A 41 -17.03 -0.86 23.19
N LYS A 42 -17.92 -1.74 23.66
CA LYS A 42 -17.67 -3.14 23.96
C LYS A 42 -17.41 -3.90 22.65
N ASN A 43 -16.32 -3.60 21.96
CA ASN A 43 -15.78 -4.56 21.01
C ASN A 43 -14.88 -5.48 21.80
N LYS A 44 -15.38 -6.70 21.94
CA LYS A 44 -14.69 -7.84 22.52
C LYS A 44 -13.46 -8.11 21.65
N ALA A 45 -12.38 -7.38 21.90
CA ALA A 45 -11.04 -7.84 21.58
C ALA A 45 -10.89 -9.13 22.37
N THR A 46 -11.25 -10.26 21.74
CA THR A 46 -10.80 -11.55 22.22
C THR A 46 -9.28 -11.43 22.29
N PRO A 47 -8.67 -11.67 23.47
CA PRO A 47 -7.23 -11.82 23.53
C PRO A 47 -6.86 -12.78 22.42
N ILE A 48 -5.82 -12.46 21.63
CA ILE A 48 -5.22 -13.39 20.67
C ILE A 48 -5.03 -14.69 21.45
N SER A 49 -5.97 -15.62 21.26
CA SER A 49 -6.00 -16.81 22.08
C SER A 49 -4.76 -17.57 21.68
N HIS A 50 -3.98 -18.07 22.63
CA HIS A 50 -2.78 -18.85 22.33
C HIS A 50 -3.07 -20.01 21.36
N THR A 51 -4.34 -20.42 21.23
CA THR A 51 -4.84 -21.35 20.21
C THR A 51 -4.64 -20.89 18.76
N LEU A 52 -4.65 -19.58 18.46
CA LEU A 52 -4.49 -19.06 17.09
C LEU A 52 -3.03 -19.07 16.61
N LEU A 53 -2.07 -18.93 17.54
CA LEU A 53 -0.63 -19.02 17.24
C LEU A 53 -0.26 -20.41 16.72
N ASP A 54 -0.91 -21.45 17.24
CA ASP A 54 -0.72 -22.85 16.84
C ASP A 54 -1.77 -23.34 15.83
N SER A 55 -2.77 -22.52 15.50
CA SER A 55 -3.83 -22.91 14.56
C SER A 55 -3.35 -22.79 13.12
N LYS A 56 -3.59 -23.85 12.35
CA LYS A 56 -3.39 -23.84 10.90
C LYS A 56 -4.57 -23.13 10.23
N VAL A 57 -4.30 -22.26 9.27
CA VAL A 57 -5.35 -21.64 8.43
C VAL A 57 -6.17 -22.73 7.75
N THR A 58 -7.50 -22.65 7.86
CA THR A 58 -8.39 -23.59 7.19
C THR A 58 -8.36 -23.40 5.68
N SER A 59 -8.66 -24.44 4.90
CA SER A 59 -8.69 -24.31 3.43
C SER A 59 -9.69 -23.25 2.94
N ASN A 60 -10.81 -23.09 3.66
CA ASN A 60 -11.81 -22.06 3.37
C ASN A 60 -11.26 -20.65 3.59
N ASP A 61 -10.54 -20.43 4.69
CA ASP A 61 -9.97 -19.11 4.98
C ASP A 61 -8.81 -18.77 4.02
N LYS A 62 -8.05 -19.78 3.57
CA LYS A 62 -7.06 -19.60 2.50
C LYS A 62 -7.71 -19.15 1.19
N GLN A 63 -8.78 -19.81 0.77
CA GLN A 63 -9.51 -19.44 -0.44
C GLN A 63 -10.08 -18.02 -0.33
N LYS A 64 -10.74 -17.70 0.78
CA LYS A 64 -11.27 -16.36 1.02
C LYS A 64 -10.17 -15.30 1.02
N PHE A 65 -9.02 -15.60 1.64
CA PHE A 65 -7.86 -14.73 1.63
C PHE A 65 -7.39 -14.50 0.19
N GLU A 66 -7.21 -15.57 -0.60
CA GLU A 66 -6.74 -15.47 -1.98
C GLU A 66 -7.67 -14.61 -2.84
N GLU A 67 -8.98 -14.90 -2.83
CA GLU A 67 -9.98 -14.16 -3.59
C GLU A 67 -10.05 -12.69 -3.14
N THR A 68 -10.08 -12.43 -1.84
CA THR A 68 -10.15 -11.06 -1.29
C THR A 68 -8.89 -10.27 -1.60
N PHE A 69 -7.72 -10.91 -1.46
CA PHE A 69 -6.44 -10.30 -1.74
C PHE A 69 -6.28 -9.98 -3.22
N GLU A 70 -6.63 -10.92 -4.11
CA GLU A 70 -6.55 -10.69 -5.55
C GLU A 70 -7.41 -9.49 -5.96
N ASN A 71 -8.66 -9.43 -5.50
CA ASN A 71 -9.57 -8.33 -5.82
C ASN A 71 -9.02 -6.98 -5.33
N GLN A 72 -8.56 -6.89 -4.07
CA GLN A 72 -7.97 -5.66 -3.53
C GLN A 72 -6.69 -5.24 -4.26
N CYS A 73 -5.90 -6.21 -4.72
CA CYS A 73 -4.71 -5.95 -5.51
C CYS A 73 -5.09 -5.35 -6.88
N VAL A 74 -6.01 -6.00 -7.60
CA VAL A 74 -6.47 -5.53 -8.90
C VAL A 74 -7.08 -4.14 -8.81
N ASP A 75 -7.94 -3.88 -7.82
CA ASP A 75 -8.58 -2.58 -7.63
C ASP A 75 -7.55 -1.47 -7.37
N ARG A 76 -6.50 -1.77 -6.60
CA ARG A 76 -5.42 -0.82 -6.31
C ARG A 76 -4.61 -0.46 -7.55
N GLU A 77 -4.28 -1.45 -8.37
CA GLU A 77 -3.51 -1.24 -9.59
C GLU A 77 -4.34 -0.53 -10.67
N LEU A 78 -5.63 -0.88 -10.79
CA LEU A 78 -6.55 -0.25 -11.72
C LEU A 78 -6.89 1.20 -11.37
N LYS A 79 -6.86 1.58 -10.08
CA LYS A 79 -7.19 2.94 -9.62
C LYS A 79 -6.39 4.04 -10.34
N ASN A 80 -5.15 3.75 -10.73
CA ASN A 80 -4.27 4.70 -11.41
C ASN A 80 -4.02 4.32 -12.88
N SER A 81 -4.74 3.34 -13.42
CA SER A 81 -4.56 2.91 -14.81
C SER A 81 -5.19 3.92 -15.78
N PRO A 82 -4.48 4.30 -16.86
CA PRO A 82 -5.04 5.11 -17.93
C PRO A 82 -6.00 4.33 -18.84
N ASN A 83 -5.97 3.00 -18.81
CA ASN A 83 -6.84 2.13 -19.61
C ASN A 83 -7.22 0.86 -18.83
N PRO A 84 -8.19 0.97 -17.89
CA PRO A 84 -8.47 -0.08 -16.93
C PRO A 84 -8.97 -1.38 -17.57
N ASP A 85 -9.75 -1.31 -18.65
CA ASP A 85 -10.28 -2.51 -19.32
C ASP A 85 -9.19 -3.36 -19.96
N TYR A 86 -8.17 -2.72 -20.54
CA TYR A 86 -7.02 -3.42 -21.11
C TYR A 86 -6.07 -3.92 -20.02
N ASP A 87 -5.81 -3.10 -19.00
CA ASP A 87 -4.84 -3.41 -17.96
C ASP A 87 -5.34 -4.46 -16.96
N LYS A 88 -6.67 -4.61 -16.80
CA LYS A 88 -7.29 -5.56 -15.86
C LYS A 88 -6.77 -6.98 -16.02
N ALA A 89 -6.64 -7.46 -17.26
CA ALA A 89 -6.15 -8.82 -17.50
C ALA A 89 -4.69 -9.01 -17.05
N ARG A 90 -3.85 -8.00 -17.25
CA ARG A 90 -2.45 -8.02 -16.81
C ARG A 90 -2.35 -8.00 -15.30
N PHE A 91 -3.10 -7.10 -14.65
CA PHE A 91 -3.08 -6.97 -13.19
C PHE A 91 -3.70 -8.18 -12.51
N SER A 92 -4.83 -8.72 -12.98
CA SER A 92 -5.40 -9.95 -12.42
C SER A 92 -4.41 -11.11 -12.49
N LYS A 93 -3.72 -11.30 -13.62
CA LYS A 93 -2.68 -12.34 -13.72
C LYS A 93 -1.55 -12.17 -12.69
N ALA A 94 -1.08 -10.93 -12.49
CA ALA A 94 -0.04 -10.62 -11.52
C ALA A 94 -0.53 -10.81 -10.08
N CYS A 95 -1.70 -10.25 -9.76
CA CYS A 95 -2.33 -10.30 -8.44
C CYS A 95 -2.68 -11.75 -8.04
N ALA A 96 -3.18 -12.57 -8.97
CA ALA A 96 -3.42 -13.99 -8.74
C ALA A 96 -2.12 -14.72 -8.37
N CYS A 97 -1.03 -14.49 -9.11
CA CYS A 97 0.28 -15.08 -8.80
C CYS A 97 0.75 -14.70 -7.37
N ILE A 98 0.60 -13.43 -7.02
CA ILE A 98 0.99 -12.91 -5.70
C ILE A 98 0.10 -13.55 -4.63
N ALA A 99 -1.22 -13.59 -4.82
CA ALA A 99 -2.18 -14.16 -3.87
C ALA A 99 -1.85 -15.64 -3.58
N THR A 100 -1.57 -16.43 -4.62
CA THR A 100 -1.12 -17.82 -4.47
C THR A 100 0.20 -17.95 -3.72
N PHE A 101 1.15 -17.03 -3.93
CA PHE A 101 2.41 -17.01 -3.19
C PHE A 101 2.17 -16.70 -1.70
N MET A 102 1.31 -15.73 -1.40
CA MET A 102 0.97 -15.31 -0.04
C MET A 102 0.34 -16.44 0.78
N MET A 103 -0.44 -17.32 0.15
CA MET A 103 -1.08 -18.46 0.83
C MET A 103 -0.13 -19.55 1.34
N LYS A 104 1.11 -19.61 0.86
CA LYS A 104 2.06 -20.69 1.17
C LYS A 104 2.38 -20.72 2.66
N ASP A 105 2.74 -19.56 3.20
CA ASP A 105 3.13 -19.37 4.60
C ASP A 105 2.14 -18.48 5.36
N LEU A 106 0.87 -18.46 4.92
CA LEU A 106 -0.18 -17.71 5.59
C LEU A 106 -0.49 -18.32 6.96
N THR A 107 -0.38 -17.50 8.00
CA THR A 107 -0.75 -17.88 9.38
C THR A 107 -2.21 -17.50 9.67
N ALA A 108 -2.83 -18.17 10.65
CA ALA A 108 -4.21 -17.87 11.04
C ALA A 108 -4.38 -16.40 11.47
N ILE A 109 -3.42 -15.87 12.22
CA ILE A 109 -3.40 -14.49 12.69
C ILE A 109 -3.31 -13.51 11.51
N GLU A 110 -2.47 -13.78 10.51
CA GLU A 110 -2.39 -12.92 9.32
C GLU A 110 -3.67 -12.97 8.49
N SER A 111 -4.26 -14.16 8.34
CA SER A 111 -5.52 -14.30 7.61
C SER A 111 -6.66 -13.58 8.30
N GLU A 112 -6.72 -13.62 9.63
CA GLU A 112 -7.73 -12.95 10.44
C GLU A 112 -7.56 -11.42 10.38
N LYS A 113 -6.33 -10.93 10.57
CA LYS A 113 -6.02 -9.50 10.43
C LYS A 113 -6.38 -8.95 9.06
N PHE A 114 -6.12 -9.71 8.01
CA PHE A 114 -6.45 -9.29 6.64
C PHE A 114 -7.96 -9.35 6.36
N LEU A 115 -8.63 -10.46 6.70
CA LEU A 115 -10.02 -10.70 6.35
C LEU A 115 -11.03 -9.99 7.27
N ILE A 116 -10.72 -9.87 8.55
CA ILE A 116 -11.63 -9.33 9.57
C ILE A 116 -11.24 -7.90 9.93
N GLU A 117 -9.98 -7.67 10.30
CA GLU A 117 -9.51 -6.36 10.74
C GLU A 117 -9.19 -5.41 9.58
N HIS A 118 -9.15 -5.94 8.35
CA HIS A 118 -8.75 -5.20 7.14
C HIS A 118 -7.40 -4.50 7.30
N GLU A 119 -6.53 -5.06 8.15
CA GLU A 119 -5.22 -4.52 8.49
C GLU A 119 -4.15 -5.14 7.59
N ASN A 120 -3.35 -4.29 6.93
CA ASN A 120 -2.16 -4.74 6.22
C ASN A 120 -1.02 -4.93 7.22
N ALA A 121 -0.97 -6.11 7.84
CA ALA A 121 0.10 -6.47 8.76
C ALA A 121 1.49 -6.32 8.09
N GLN A 122 2.49 -5.84 8.83
CA GLN A 122 3.85 -5.68 8.28
C GLN A 122 4.41 -6.99 7.69
N SER A 123 4.09 -8.13 8.29
CA SER A 123 4.50 -9.44 7.78
C SER A 123 3.89 -9.75 6.41
N LEU A 124 2.64 -9.35 6.17
CA LEU A 124 1.98 -9.47 4.86
C LEU A 124 2.63 -8.54 3.84
N THR A 125 3.06 -7.34 4.23
CA THR A 125 3.80 -6.43 3.34
C THR A 125 5.12 -7.03 2.88
N ILE A 126 5.90 -7.62 3.78
CA ILE A 126 7.18 -8.26 3.43
C ILE A 126 6.95 -9.46 2.50
N LYS A 127 5.95 -10.29 2.81
CA LYS A 127 5.57 -11.42 1.94
C LYS A 127 5.11 -10.95 0.57
N TYR A 128 4.37 -9.84 0.52
CA TYR A 128 3.92 -9.23 -0.72
C TYR A 128 5.10 -8.76 -1.58
N GLU A 129 6.09 -8.07 -1.00
CA GLU A 129 7.26 -7.60 -1.75
C GLU A 129 8.05 -8.77 -2.35
N ASN A 130 8.23 -9.85 -1.59
CA ASN A 130 8.87 -11.07 -2.07
C ASN A 130 8.04 -11.74 -3.19
N ALA A 131 6.73 -11.87 -3.00
CA ALA A 131 5.82 -12.40 -4.01
C ALA A 131 5.84 -11.55 -5.30
N ALA A 132 5.81 -10.23 -5.17
CA ALA A 132 5.87 -9.29 -6.29
C ALA A 132 7.18 -9.42 -7.06
N TYR A 133 8.32 -9.57 -6.36
CA TYR A 133 9.60 -9.88 -7.00
C TYR A 133 9.50 -11.15 -7.87
N HIS A 134 8.88 -12.21 -7.36
CA HIS A 134 8.73 -13.47 -8.09
C HIS A 134 7.70 -13.44 -9.23
N CYS A 135 6.61 -12.68 -9.05
CA CYS A 135 5.46 -12.68 -9.96
C CYS A 135 5.53 -11.61 -11.05
N LEU A 136 6.15 -10.46 -10.76
CA LEU A 136 6.23 -9.32 -11.68
C LEU A 136 7.50 -9.32 -12.51
N GLN A 137 8.57 -9.98 -12.06
CA GLN A 137 9.74 -10.17 -12.90
C GLN A 137 9.36 -11.07 -14.07
N GLN A 138 9.18 -10.43 -15.23
CA GLN A 138 9.25 -11.12 -16.50
C GLN A 138 10.58 -11.87 -16.50
N LYS A 139 10.54 -13.19 -16.69
CA LYS A 139 11.69 -13.93 -17.20
C LYS A 139 12.07 -13.27 -18.53
N THR A 140 12.86 -12.21 -18.51
CA THR A 140 13.75 -11.96 -19.64
C THR A 140 14.55 -13.25 -19.74
N PRO A 141 14.47 -13.99 -20.85
CA PRO A 141 15.48 -15.00 -21.11
C PRO A 141 16.79 -14.25 -20.94
N HIS A 142 17.67 -14.72 -20.05
CA HIS A 142 19.03 -14.24 -20.07
C HIS A 142 19.55 -14.58 -21.47
N THR A 143 19.47 -13.65 -22.41
CA THR A 143 20.26 -13.74 -23.63
C THR A 143 21.68 -13.69 -23.08
N PRO A 144 22.45 -14.79 -23.13
CA PRO A 144 23.81 -14.75 -22.63
C PRO A 144 24.50 -13.66 -23.43
N ALA A 145 24.91 -12.60 -22.75
CA ALA A 145 25.58 -11.50 -23.39
C ALA A 145 26.87 -12.08 -23.99
N HIS A 146 26.94 -12.17 -25.32
CA HIS A 146 28.13 -12.55 -26.09
C HIS A 146 29.22 -11.44 -25.99
N LEU A 147 29.42 -10.88 -24.79
CA LEU A 147 30.35 -9.77 -24.54
C LEU A 147 31.82 -10.21 -24.49
N PHE A 148 32.10 -11.50 -24.66
CA PHE A 148 33.46 -12.05 -24.66
C PHE A 148 33.69 -13.07 -25.80
N SER A 149 33.30 -12.75 -27.03
CA SER A 149 33.97 -13.34 -28.20
C SER A 149 35.26 -12.57 -28.47
N LYS A 150 36.35 -13.12 -27.92
CA LYS A 150 37.74 -12.66 -28.01
C LYS A 150 38.25 -12.68 -29.46
N PRO A 151 39.03 -11.68 -29.92
CA PRO A 151 39.83 -11.79 -31.15
C PRO A 151 41.07 -12.67 -30.95
#